data_AF-A0A820R4S9-F1
#
_entry.id   AF-A0A820R4S9-F1
#
_cell.length_a   1.000
_cell.length_b   1.000
_cell.length_c   1.000
_cell.angle_alpha   90.00
_cell.angle_beta   90.00
_cell.angle_gamma   90.00
#
_symmetry.space_group_name_H-M   'P 1'
#
loop_
_entity.id
_entity.type
_entity.pdbx_description
1 polymer ?
#
loop_
_entity_poly.entity_id
_entity_poly.type
_entity_poly.pdbx_seq_one_letter_code
_entity_poly.pdbx_strand_id
1 'polypeptide(L)'
;IIHSIALGSSYNIQPTFGCVLSNYVAVQYSTYFFFPVLIGLLPIVVASSFSILAYRNVRHIVRRQLPIVRRKLDKQITAMVLMRVIAFVYLVLPYATYRIYVTNFPASQSMPMAYAISRLTQAIFISINIINYM
;
A
#
# COMPACT_ATOMS: atom_id res chain seq x y z
N ILE A 1 -23.57 1.00 2.33
CA ILE A 1 -23.34 2.19 3.20
C ILE A 1 -21.84 2.41 3.50
N ILE A 2 -20.97 1.38 3.47
CA ILE A 2 -19.54 1.50 3.88
C ILE A 2 -18.62 2.22 2.85
N HIS A 3 -19.04 2.40 1.59
CA HIS A 3 -18.23 3.11 0.58
C HIS A 3 -18.63 4.57 0.33
N SER A 4 -19.64 5.09 1.04
CA SER A 4 -20.22 6.42 0.77
C SER A 4 -19.40 7.61 1.29
N ILE A 5 -18.31 7.38 2.04
CA ILE A 5 -17.45 8.45 2.56
C ILE A 5 -16.71 9.19 1.43
N ALA A 6 -16.45 8.51 0.30
CA ALA A 6 -15.84 9.14 -0.88
C ALA A 6 -16.78 10.10 -1.62
N LEU A 7 -18.10 10.00 -1.42
CA LEU A 7 -19.11 10.83 -2.10
C LEU A 7 -19.28 12.22 -1.46
N GLY A 8 -18.69 12.49 -0.29
CA GLY A 8 -18.76 13.77 0.42
C GLY A 8 -17.42 14.46 0.65
N SER A 9 -16.32 13.93 0.10
CA SER A 9 -14.99 14.54 0.23
C SER A 9 -14.85 15.70 -0.75
N SER A 10 -14.95 16.94 -0.25
CA SER A 10 -14.56 18.13 -1.00
C SER A 10 -13.03 18.19 -1.10
N TYR A 11 -12.53 18.32 -2.32
CA TYR A 11 -11.12 18.53 -2.60
C TYR A 11 -10.88 20.04 -2.73
N ASN A 12 -9.89 20.55 -2.00
CA ASN A 12 -9.45 21.93 -2.15
C ASN A 12 -8.08 21.92 -2.82
N ILE A 13 -7.90 22.79 -3.82
CA ILE A 13 -6.63 22.95 -4.51
C ILE A 13 -5.79 23.90 -3.66
N GLN A 14 -4.83 23.36 -2.91
CA GLN A 14 -3.79 24.18 -2.30
C GLN A 14 -2.61 24.27 -3.26
N PRO A 15 -2.11 25.48 -3.58
CA PRO A 15 -0.97 25.66 -4.49
C PRO A 15 0.30 24.95 -3.99
N THR A 16 0.36 24.71 -2.68
CA THR A 16 1.39 23.91 -2.04
C THR A 16 1.10 22.41 -2.18
N PHE A 17 0.01 21.87 -1.66
CA PHE A 17 -0.17 20.41 -1.59
C PHE A 17 -0.91 19.76 -2.77
N GLY A 18 -1.30 20.55 -3.78
CA GLY A 18 -2.16 20.09 -4.86
C GLY A 18 -3.60 19.90 -4.37
N CYS A 19 -4.32 18.89 -4.89
CA CYS A 19 -5.63 18.53 -4.37
C CYS A 19 -5.51 17.88 -2.99
N VAL A 20 -6.02 18.56 -1.98
CA VAL A 20 -6.03 18.09 -0.59
C VAL A 20 -7.48 17.85 -0.17
N LEU A 21 -7.72 16.77 0.59
CA LEU A 21 -9.03 16.56 1.19
C LEU A 21 -9.28 17.64 2.24
N SER A 22 -10.35 18.41 2.04
CA SER A 22 -10.72 19.50 2.95
C SER A 22 -11.32 18.99 4.26
N ASN A 23 -11.83 17.77 4.29
CA ASN A 23 -12.53 17.22 5.44
C ASN A 23 -11.58 16.40 6.33
N TYR A 24 -11.37 16.86 7.57
CA TYR A 24 -10.47 16.23 8.55
C TYR A 24 -10.80 14.76 8.79
N VAL A 25 -12.09 14.40 8.87
CA VAL A 25 -12.54 13.02 9.09
C VAL A 25 -12.13 12.12 7.94
N ALA A 26 -12.24 12.62 6.70
CA ALA A 26 -11.84 11.89 5.52
C ALA A 26 -10.31 11.72 5.45
N VAL A 27 -9.54 12.74 5.87
CA VAL A 27 -8.07 12.64 5.97
C VAL A 27 -7.65 11.57 6.97
N GLN A 28 -8.25 11.54 8.17
CA GLN A 28 -7.96 10.50 9.15
C GLN A 28 -8.34 9.12 8.66
N TYR A 29 -9.54 8.95 8.08
CA TYR A 29 -9.98 7.67 7.53
C TYR A 29 -9.03 7.18 6.42
N SER A 30 -8.63 8.07 5.52
CA SER A 30 -7.71 7.72 4.45
C SER A 30 -6.33 7.30 4.99
N THR A 31 -5.78 8.08 5.93
CA THR A 31 -4.43 7.87 6.47
C THR A 31 -4.33 6.63 7.36
N TYR A 32 -5.32 6.37 8.22
CA TYR A 32 -5.26 5.27 9.20
C TYR A 32 -5.90 3.97 8.73
N PHE A 33 -6.89 4.02 7.83
CA PHE A 33 -7.64 2.83 7.44
C PHE A 33 -7.49 2.52 5.95
N PHE A 34 -7.79 3.48 5.07
CA PHE A 34 -7.86 3.21 3.63
C PHE A 34 -6.53 2.76 3.02
N PHE A 35 -5.46 3.54 3.22
CA PHE A 35 -4.14 3.21 2.68
C PHE A 35 -3.52 1.95 3.31
N PRO A 36 -3.39 1.84 4.65
CA PRO A 36 -2.71 0.68 5.25
C PRO A 36 -3.56 -0.60 5.21
N VAL A 37 -4.87 -0.52 5.41
CA VAL A 37 -5.72 -1.71 5.54
C VAL A 37 -6.27 -2.14 4.19
N LEU A 38 -6.94 -1.23 3.48
CA LEU A 38 -7.67 -1.56 2.26
C LEU A 38 -6.75 -1.77 1.06
N ILE A 39 -5.78 -0.88 0.88
CA ILE A 39 -4.81 -0.97 -0.22
C ILE A 39 -3.60 -1.83 0.19
N GLY A 40 -3.22 -1.81 1.47
CA GLY A 40 -2.06 -2.53 1.97
C GLY A 40 -2.35 -3.99 2.32
N LEU A 41 -2.95 -4.21 3.49
CA LEU A 41 -3.15 -5.53 4.09
C LEU A 41 -4.10 -6.43 3.31
N LEU A 42 -5.22 -5.89 2.84
CA LEU A 42 -6.28 -6.69 2.22
C LEU A 42 -5.80 -7.45 0.97
N PRO A 43 -5.16 -6.83 -0.04
CA PRO A 43 -4.65 -7.58 -1.19
C PRO A 43 -3.56 -8.59 -0.80
N ILE A 44 -2.77 -8.33 0.24
CA ILE A 44 -1.76 -9.28 0.74
C ILE A 44 -2.42 -10.50 1.36
N VAL A 45 -3.43 -10.31 2.21
CA VAL A 45 -4.18 -11.41 2.84
C VAL A 45 -4.91 -12.23 1.77
N VAL A 46 -5.53 -11.55 0.80
CA VAL A 46 -6.20 -12.22 -0.32
C VAL A 46 -5.19 -13.02 -1.15
N ALA A 47 -4.10 -12.40 -1.61
CA ALA A 47 -3.08 -13.07 -2.43
C ALA A 47 -2.40 -14.24 -1.71
N SER A 48 -2.07 -14.08 -0.42
CA SER A 48 -1.48 -15.14 0.39
C SER A 48 -2.45 -16.29 0.62
N SER A 49 -3.72 -16.01 0.93
CA SER A 49 -4.74 -17.04 1.09
C SER A 49 -4.94 -17.85 -0.19
N PHE A 50 -5.06 -17.20 -1.35
CA PHE A 50 -5.14 -17.87 -2.66
C PHE A 50 -3.87 -18.67 -2.98
N SER A 51 -2.67 -18.14 -2.68
CA SER A 51 -1.41 -18.84 -2.89
C SER A 51 -1.31 -20.11 -2.04
N ILE A 52 -1.74 -20.04 -0.77
CA ILE A 52 -1.78 -21.20 0.13
C ILE A 52 -2.82 -22.22 -0.37
N LEU A 53 -4.01 -21.76 -0.79
CA LEU A 53 -5.05 -22.64 -1.31
C LEU A 53 -4.59 -23.36 -2.57
N ALA A 54 -3.96 -22.63 -3.50
CA ALA A 54 -3.34 -23.20 -4.70
C ALA A 54 -2.26 -24.22 -4.35
N TYR A 55 -1.37 -23.90 -3.39
CA TYR A 55 -0.34 -24.83 -2.93
C TYR A 55 -0.93 -26.11 -2.32
N ARG A 56 -1.97 -25.99 -1.49
CA ARG A 56 -2.67 -27.14 -0.89
C ARG A 56 -3.36 -27.98 -1.96
N ASN A 57 -4.04 -27.36 -2.93
CA ASN A 57 -4.69 -28.05 -4.04
C ASN A 57 -3.67 -28.79 -4.93
N VAL A 58 -2.56 -28.13 -5.29
CA VAL A 58 -1.47 -28.78 -6.04
C VAL A 58 -0.89 -29.95 -5.24
N ARG A 59 -0.63 -29.79 -3.93
CA ARG A 59 -0.09 -30.88 -3.09
C ARG A 59 -1.07 -32.07 -2.97
N HIS A 60 -2.38 -31.81 -2.92
CA HIS A 60 -3.40 -32.86 -2.91
C HIS A 60 -3.47 -33.60 -4.27
N ILE A 61 -3.37 -32.85 -5.38
CA ILE A 61 -3.36 -33.41 -6.74
C ILE A 61 -2.06 -34.17 -7.03
N VAL A 62 -0.93 -33.77 -6.45
CA VAL A 62 0.40 -34.42 -6.63
C VAL A 62 0.44 -35.89 -6.20
N ARG A 63 -0.50 -36.38 -5.37
CA ARG A 63 -0.66 -37.84 -5.18
C ARG A 63 -1.03 -38.57 -6.48
N ARG A 64 -1.49 -37.86 -7.52
CA ARG A 64 -1.71 -38.34 -8.89
C ARG A 64 -0.69 -37.68 -9.83
N GLN A 65 0.52 -38.24 -9.89
CA GLN A 65 1.56 -38.07 -10.93
C GLN A 65 1.47 -36.81 -11.82
N LEU A 66 1.91 -35.64 -11.32
CA LEU A 66 2.14 -34.45 -12.15
C LEU A 66 3.61 -34.36 -12.58
N PRO A 67 3.90 -33.91 -13.82
CA PRO A 67 5.25 -33.85 -14.36
C PRO A 67 6.16 -32.89 -13.58
N ILE A 68 7.40 -33.31 -13.33
CA ILE A 68 8.42 -32.63 -12.50
C ILE A 68 8.66 -31.17 -12.92
N VAL A 69 8.50 -30.85 -14.21
CA VAL A 69 8.68 -29.51 -14.78
C VAL A 69 7.64 -28.51 -14.26
N ARG A 70 6.35 -28.90 -14.18
CA ARG A 70 5.29 -28.02 -13.65
C ARG A 70 5.50 -27.68 -12.18
N ARG A 71 6.06 -28.62 -11.40
CA ARG A 71 6.35 -28.42 -9.97
C ARG A 71 7.42 -27.35 -9.72
N LYS A 72 8.44 -27.25 -10.58
CA LYS A 72 9.48 -26.21 -10.45
C LYS A 72 8.92 -24.83 -10.80
N LEU A 73 8.06 -24.76 -11.82
CA LEU A 73 7.40 -23.53 -12.23
C LEU A 73 6.47 -22.98 -11.13
N ASP A 74 5.60 -23.82 -10.55
CA ASP A 74 4.71 -23.40 -9.45
C ASP A 74 5.48 -22.94 -8.21
N LYS A 75 6.62 -23.59 -7.91
CA LYS A 75 7.50 -23.17 -6.81
C LYS A 75 8.17 -21.82 -7.09
N GLN A 76 8.56 -21.56 -8.34
CA GLN A 76 9.11 -20.25 -8.74
C GLN A 76 8.05 -19.16 -8.69
N ILE A 77 6.82 -19.42 -9.18
CA ILE A 77 5.72 -18.45 -9.14
C ILE A 77 5.36 -18.10 -7.70
N THR A 78 5.21 -19.10 -6.82
CA THR A 78 4.91 -18.84 -5.41
C THR A 78 6.04 -18.07 -4.69
N ALA A 79 7.30 -18.37 -4.99
CA ALA A 79 8.44 -17.60 -4.48
C ALA A 79 8.46 -16.16 -5.02
N MET A 80 8.14 -15.95 -6.30
CA MET A 80 8.06 -14.63 -6.91
C MET A 80 6.94 -13.78 -6.28
N VAL A 81 5.76 -14.37 -6.06
CA VAL A 81 4.63 -13.70 -5.38
C VAL A 81 5.00 -13.33 -3.95
N LEU A 82 5.64 -14.23 -3.22
CA LEU A 82 6.04 -13.97 -1.83
C LEU A 82 7.08 -12.86 -1.74
N MET A 83 8.07 -12.85 -2.65
CA MET A 83 9.04 -11.74 -2.75
C MET A 83 8.36 -10.42 -3.11
N ARG A 84 7.38 -10.42 -4.02
CA ARG A 84 6.63 -9.21 -4.39
C ARG A 84 5.81 -8.68 -3.20
N VAL A 85 5.19 -9.56 -2.41
CA VAL A 85 4.47 -9.19 -1.19
C VAL A 85 5.42 -8.60 -0.15
N ILE A 86 6.58 -9.21 0.07
CA ILE A 86 7.57 -8.70 1.01
C ILE A 86 8.06 -7.30 0.59
N ALA A 87 8.43 -7.13 -0.68
CA ALA A 87 8.84 -5.85 -1.23
C ALA A 87 7.74 -4.79 -1.06
N PHE A 88 6.49 -5.16 -1.33
CA PHE A 88 5.34 -4.28 -1.17
C PHE A 88 5.16 -3.80 0.27
N VAL A 89 5.31 -4.68 1.26
CA VAL A 89 5.23 -4.30 2.68
C VAL A 89 6.33 -3.30 3.05
N TYR A 90 7.58 -3.57 2.65
CA TYR A 90 8.71 -2.69 2.95
C TYR A 90 8.64 -1.34 2.25
N LEU A 91 8.01 -1.25 1.07
CA LEU A 91 7.88 0.00 0.31
C LEU A 91 6.66 0.84 0.75
N VAL A 92 5.58 0.19 1.22
CA VAL A 92 4.36 0.89 1.67
C VAL A 92 4.46 1.39 3.11
N LEU A 93 5.09 0.63 4.00
CA LEU A 93 5.29 1.01 5.41
C LEU A 93 5.87 2.43 5.60
N PRO A 94 7.01 2.80 4.98
CA PRO A 94 7.61 4.11 5.18
C PRO A 94 6.72 5.25 4.67
N TYR A 95 5.94 5.01 3.61
CA TYR A 95 4.95 5.97 3.13
C TYR A 95 3.81 6.16 4.14
N ALA A 96 3.29 5.06 4.71
CA ALA A 96 2.23 5.09 5.69
C ALA A 96 2.66 5.79 6.99
N THR A 97 3.86 5.48 7.51
CA THR A 97 4.39 6.11 8.73
C THR A 97 4.64 7.60 8.51
N TYR A 98 5.20 7.99 7.37
CA TYR A 98 5.39 9.40 7.01
C TYR A 98 4.04 10.16 6.94
N ARG A 99 3.02 9.56 6.31
CA ARG A 99 1.67 10.16 6.22
C ARG A 99 1.05 10.38 7.60
N ILE A 100 1.21 9.42 8.51
CA ILE A 100 0.74 9.56 9.91
C ILE A 100 1.51 10.68 10.61
N TYR A 101 2.84 10.72 10.47
CA TYR A 101 3.68 11.74 11.09
C TYR A 101 3.27 13.16 10.66
N VAL A 102 3.12 13.42 9.35
CA VAL A 102 2.72 14.74 8.83
C VAL A 102 1.31 15.14 9.25
N THR A 103 0.40 14.18 9.39
CA THR A 103 -0.98 14.46 9.82
C THR A 103 -1.05 14.87 11.29
N ASN A 104 -0.16 14.34 12.14
CA ASN A 104 -0.11 14.68 13.57
C ASN A 104 0.77 15.90 13.86
N PHE A 105 1.83 16.11 13.06
CA PHE A 105 2.80 17.18 13.23
C PHE A 105 2.92 18.01 11.94
N PRO A 106 1.94 18.89 11.63
CA PRO A 106 2.00 19.72 10.45
C PRO A 106 3.16 20.72 10.57
N ALA A 107 4.09 20.68 9.60
CA ALA A 107 5.16 21.66 9.51
C ALA A 107 4.55 23.05 9.21
N SER A 108 4.76 24.02 10.09
CA SER A 108 4.30 25.39 9.89
C SER A 108 5.06 26.08 8.75
N GLN A 109 4.34 26.83 7.91
CA GLN A 109 4.92 27.64 6.83
C GLN A 109 5.82 28.77 7.35
N SER A 110 5.73 29.09 8.65
CA SER A 110 6.61 30.07 9.30
C SER A 110 8.08 29.64 9.36
N MET A 111 8.39 28.35 9.18
CA MET A 111 9.75 27.80 9.18
C MET A 111 10.09 27.20 7.80
N PRO A 112 10.65 27.99 6.86
CA PRO A 112 10.80 27.59 5.47
C PRO A 112 11.72 26.37 5.29
N MET A 113 12.74 26.22 6.13
CA MET A 113 13.69 25.09 6.05
C MET A 113 13.04 23.76 6.44
N ALA A 114 12.33 23.70 7.58
CA ALA A 114 11.62 22.50 8.02
C ALA A 114 10.54 22.10 7.03
N TYR A 115 9.85 23.10 6.46
CA TYR A 115 8.89 22.90 5.39
C TYR A 115 9.54 22.29 4.14
N ALA A 116 10.65 22.84 3.64
CA ALA A 116 11.35 22.30 2.46
C ALA A 116 11.78 20.83 2.65
N ILE A 117 12.31 20.47 3.83
CA ILE A 117 12.71 19.09 4.17
C ILE A 117 11.50 18.15 4.12
N SER A 118 10.37 18.57 4.71
CA SER A 118 9.14 17.77 4.71
C SER A 118 8.66 17.47 3.28
N ARG A 119 8.90 18.38 2.33
CA ARG A 119 8.44 18.27 0.95
C ARG A 119 9.33 17.36 0.11
N LEU A 120 10.64 17.44 0.34
CA LEU A 120 11.60 16.50 -0.23
C LEU A 120 11.31 15.06 0.23
N THR A 121 11.08 14.87 1.53
CA THR A 121 10.71 13.55 2.07
C THR A 121 9.38 13.06 1.50
N GLN A 122 8.38 13.93 1.35
CA GLN A 122 7.12 13.58 0.70
C GLN A 122 7.32 13.05 -0.72
N ALA A 123 8.10 13.77 -1.53
CA ALA A 123 8.36 13.42 -2.92
C ALA A 123 9.11 12.08 -3.06
N ILE A 124 10.06 11.82 -2.15
CA ILE A 124 10.79 10.55 -2.09
C ILE A 124 9.83 9.39 -1.79
N PHE A 125 9.02 9.50 -0.72
CA PHE A 125 8.12 8.42 -0.34
C PHE A 125 7.00 8.19 -1.36
N ILE A 126 6.49 9.24 -2.01
CA ILE A 126 5.53 9.10 -3.11
C ILE A 126 6.18 8.37 -4.29
N SER A 127 7.38 8.76 -4.70
CA SER A 127 8.09 8.10 -5.81
C SER A 127 8.33 6.62 -5.53
N ILE A 128 8.77 6.28 -4.32
CA ILE A 128 8.96 4.89 -3.87
C ILE A 128 7.64 4.11 -3.91
N ASN A 129 6.56 4.74 -3.45
CA ASN A 129 5.24 4.13 -3.44
C ASN A 129 4.70 3.90 -4.87
N ILE A 130 4.91 4.84 -5.80
CA ILE A 130 4.53 4.68 -7.21
C ILE A 130 5.27 3.50 -7.85
N ILE A 131 6.58 3.37 -7.61
CA ILE A 131 7.38 2.24 -8.14
C ILE A 131 6.80 0.89 -7.70
N ASN A 132 6.21 0.83 -6.50
CA ASN A 132 5.62 -0.40 -5.98
C ASN A 132 4.29 -0.80 -6.67
N TYR A 133 3.57 0.17 -7.26
CA TYR A 133 2.32 -0.09 -8.00
C TYR A 133 2.51 -0.24 -9.52
N MET A 134 3.73 -0.02 -10.02
CA MET A 134 4.12 -0.26 -11.41
C MET A 134 4.47 -1.74 -11.67
#